data_AF-A0A1C5W0J4-F1
#
_entry.id   AF-A0A1C5W0J4-F1
#
_cell.length_a   1.000
_cell.length_b   1.000
_cell.length_c   1.000
_cell.angle_alpha   90.00
_cell.angle_beta   90.00
_cell.angle_gamma   90.00
#
_symmetry.space_group_name_H-M   'P 1'
#
loop_
_entity.id
_entity.type
_entity.pdbx_description
1 polymer ?
#
loop_
_entity_poly.entity_id
_entity_poly.type
_entity_poly.pdbx_seq_one_letter_code
_entity_poly.pdbx_strand_id
1 'polypeptide(L)' 'MEKCMGFLHTVEKGDTLYALSRRYRVPLWALLYANPYINVYNLQVGDEVCIPLRRRPRVFPPSE' A
#
# COMPACT_ATOMS: atom_id res chain seq x y z
N MET A 1 -1.90 13.69 10.83
CA MET A 1 -2.32 12.61 9.91
C MET A 1 -1.76 12.94 8.54
N GLU A 2 -0.55 12.46 8.25
CA GLU A 2 0.00 12.62 6.91
C GLU A 2 -0.87 11.83 5.95
N LYS A 3 -1.44 12.54 4.98
CA LYS A 3 -2.35 12.00 3.98
C LYS A 3 -1.73 10.76 3.34
N CYS A 4 -2.45 9.64 3.38
CA CYS A 4 -2.13 8.50 2.54
C CYS A 4 -2.03 8.98 1.08
N MET A 5 -0.85 8.85 0.45
CA MET A 5 -0.66 9.15 -0.98
C MET A 5 -1.19 7.98 -1.84
N GLY A 6 -2.46 7.64 -1.60
CA GLY A 6 -3.18 6.56 -2.24
C GLY A 6 -4.58 6.43 -1.68
N PHE A 7 -4.98 5.22 -1.29
CA PHE A 7 -6.27 4.97 -0.64
C PHE A 7 -6.10 4.11 0.61
N LEU A 8 -7.08 4.16 1.51
CA LEU A 8 -7.07 3.36 2.74
C LEU A 8 -7.80 2.03 2.49
N HIS A 9 -7.18 0.95 2.93
CA HIS A 9 -7.77 -0.38 3.02
C HIS A 9 -8.00 -0.72 4.48
N THR A 10 -9.24 -1.03 4.84
CA THR A 10 -9.58 -1.55 6.17
C THR A 10 -9.28 -3.04 6.20
N VAL A 11 -8.44 -3.46 7.14
CA VAL A 11 -7.99 -4.85 7.27
C VAL A 11 -9.17 -5.77 7.56
N GLU A 12 -9.27 -6.85 6.79
CA GLU A 12 -10.24 -7.93 6.94
C GLU A 12 -9.58 -9.20 7.49
N LYS A 13 -10.39 -10.17 7.91
CA LYS A 13 -9.88 -11.45 8.41
C LYS A 13 -9.05 -12.16 7.33
N GLY A 14 -7.79 -12.44 7.66
CA GLY A 14 -6.86 -13.13 6.77
C GLY A 14 -5.97 -12.20 5.93
N ASP A 15 -6.17 -10.89 6.03
CA ASP A 15 -5.27 -9.92 5.42
C ASP A 15 -3.89 -9.96 6.09
N THR A 16 -2.87 -9.79 5.26
CA THR A 16 -1.49 -9.53 5.66
C THR A 16 -0.91 -8.50 4.71
N LEU A 17 0.11 -7.74 5.12
CA LEU A 17 0.77 -6.80 4.20
C LEU A 17 1.29 -7.48 2.93
N TYR A 18 1.70 -8.75 3.02
CA TYR A 18 2.10 -9.53 1.85
C TYR A 18 0.92 -9.83 0.92
N ALA A 19 -0.23 -10.28 1.46
CA ALA A 19 -1.44 -10.52 0.68
C ALA A 19 -1.95 -9.22 0.02
N LEU A 20 -1.96 -8.10 0.74
CA LEU A 20 -2.34 -6.79 0.20
C LEU A 20 -1.38 -6.33 -0.92
N SER A 21 -0.07 -6.54 -0.76
CA SER A 21 0.93 -6.28 -1.81
C SER A 21 0.60 -7.03 -3.10
N ARG A 22 0.25 -8.31 -2.99
CA ARG A 22 -0.16 -9.14 -4.14
C ARG A 22 -1.49 -8.69 -4.72
N ARG A 23 -2.50 -8.41 -3.88
CA ARG A 23 -3.85 -7.96 -4.27
C ARG A 23 -3.80 -6.66 -5.06
N TYR A 24 -3.06 -5.67 -4.56
CA TYR A 24 -2.99 -4.33 -5.15
C TYR A 24 -1.83 -4.12 -6.11
N ARG A 25 -1.01 -5.16 -6.34
CA ARG A 25 0.18 -5.11 -7.20
C ARG A 25 1.14 -3.98 -6.80
N VAL A 26 1.23 -3.74 -5.49
CA VAL A 26 2.14 -2.77 -4.86
C VAL A 26 3.27 -3.57 -4.22
N PRO A 27 4.55 -3.20 -4.44
CA PRO A 27 5.65 -3.87 -3.77
C PRO A 27 5.51 -3.81 -2.24
N LEU A 28 5.81 -4.91 -1.54
CA LEU A 28 5.72 -4.97 -0.07
C LEU A 28 6.51 -3.83 0.62
N TRP A 29 7.70 -3.50 0.11
CA TRP A 29 8.50 -2.41 0.67
C TRP A 29 7.79 -1.05 0.61
N ALA A 30 6.98 -0.80 -0.43
CA ALA A 30 6.23 0.44 -0.58
C ALA A 30 5.06 0.51 0.40
N LEU A 31 4.42 -0.63 0.72
CA LEU A 31 3.43 -0.70 1.79
C LEU A 31 4.06 -0.42 3.15
N LEU A 32 5.21 -1.04 3.45
CA LEU A 32 5.91 -0.81 4.71
C LEU A 32 6.32 0.67 4.86
N TYR A 33 6.86 1.27 3.80
CA TYR A 33 7.27 2.67 3.80
C TYR A 33 6.08 3.63 3.97
N ALA A 34 4.94 3.33 3.35
CA ALA A 34 3.73 4.14 3.47
C ALA A 34 3.03 4.01 4.84
N ASN A 35 3.38 2.99 5.63
CA ASN A 35 2.72 2.66 6.89
C ASN A 35 3.73 2.48 8.05
N PRO A 36 4.58 3.49 8.36
CA PRO A 36 5.60 3.36 9.41
C PRO A 36 5.01 3.20 10.82
N TYR A 37 3.71 3.44 10.98
CA TYR A 37 2.96 3.35 12.23
C TYR A 37 2.33 1.96 12.47
N ILE A 38 2.35 1.06 11.48
CA ILE A 38 1.73 -0.27 11.61
C ILE A 38 2.70 -1.27 12.23
N ASN A 39 2.25 -1.98 13.25
CA ASN A 39 2.95 -3.16 13.73
C ASN A 39 2.62 -4.37 12.83
N VAL A 40 3.56 -4.74 11.97
CA VAL A 40 3.39 -5.82 10.98
C VAL A 40 3.15 -7.20 11.59
N TYR A 41 3.56 -7.41 12.84
CA TYR A 41 3.36 -8.66 13.57
C TYR A 41 2.02 -8.69 14.32
N ASN A 42 1.30 -7.56 14.36
CA ASN A 42 0.05 -7.42 15.07
C ASN A 42 -0.99 -6.62 14.27
N LEU A 43 -1.13 -6.94 12.98
CA LEU A 43 -2.16 -6.34 12.13
C LEU A 43 -3.54 -6.87 12.54
N GLN A 44 -4.45 -5.99 12.93
CA GLN A 44 -5.78 -6.34 13.43
C GLN A 44 -6.88 -6.03 12.42
N VAL A 45 -7.98 -6.80 12.47
CA VAL A 45 -9.19 -6.49 11.69
C VAL A 45 -9.71 -5.12 12.11
N GLY A 46 -10.00 -4.26 11.13
CA GLY A 46 -10.41 -2.88 11.35
C GLY A 46 -9.27 -1.86 11.29
N ASP A 47 -8.01 -2.28 11.31
CA ASP A 47 -6.88 -1.37 11.10
C ASP A 47 -6.93 -0.75 9.70
N GLU A 48 -6.42 0.47 9.56
CA GLU A 48 -6.32 1.14 8.27
C GLU A 48 -4.89 1.06 7.71
N VAL A 49 -4.75 0.43 6.55
CA VAL A 49 -3.50 0.35 5.79
C VAL A 49 -3.58 1.32 4.61
N CYS A 50 -2.64 2.25 4.52
CA CYS A 50 -2.44 3.06 3.32
C CYS A 50 -1.88 2.21 2.18
N ILE A 51 -2.64 2.10 1.10
CA ILE A 51 -2.21 1.47 -0.15
C ILE A 51 -1.72 2.58 -1.09
N PRO A 52 -0.40 2.75 -1.30
CA PRO A 52 0.12 3.83 -2.12
C PRO A 52 -0.23 3.59 -3.60
N LEU A 53 -0.66 4.64 -4.28
CA LEU A 53 -0.89 4.56 -5.72
C LEU A 53 0.46 4.47 -6.43
N ARG A 54 0.67 3.41 -7.22
CA ARG A 54 1.79 3.37 -8.16
C ARG A 54 1.58 4.48 -9.18
N ARG A 55 2.32 5.58 -9.06
CA ARG A 55 2.51 6.48 -10.18
C ARG A 55 3.18 5.65 -11.28
N ARG A 56 2.43 5.29 -12.32
CA ARG A 56 3.07 4.85 -13.56
C ARG A 56 4.03 5.97 -13.94
N PRO A 57 5.31 5.68 -14.21
CA PRO A 57 6.16 6.67 -14.84
C PRO A 57 5.39 7.19 -16.04
N ARG A 58 5.25 8.52 -16.17
CA ARG A 58 4.84 9.08 -17.46
C ARG A 58 5.96 8.73 -18.41
N VAL A 59 5.79 7.62 -19.13
CA VAL A 59 6.62 7.32 -20.29
C VAL A 59 6.19 8.38 -21.29
N PHE A 60 6.95 9.45 -21.40
CA PHE A 60 6.83 10.31 -22.56
C PHE A 60 7.20 9.41 -23.75
N PRO A 61 6.30 9.25 -24.74
CA PRO A 61 6.69 8.54 -25.95
C PRO A 61 7.95 9.23 -26.50
N PRO A 62 8.94 8.47 -26.99
CA PRO A 62 10.07 9.10 -27.67
C PRO A 62 9.49 9.97 -28.79
N SER A 63 9.86 11.25 -28.79
CA SER A 63 9.58 12.15 -29.90
C SER A 63 10.31 11.59 -31.11
N GLU A 64 9.55 11.06 -32.07
CA GLU A 64 10.01 10.79 -33.43
C GLU A 64 10.46 12.07 -34.13
#